data_AF-N6UMX1-F1
#
_entry.id   AF-N6UMX1-F1
#
_cell.length_a   1.000
_cell.length_b   1.000
_cell.length_c   1.000
_cell.angle_alpha   90.00
_cell.angle_beta   90.00
_cell.angle_gamma   90.00
#
_symmetry.space_group_name_H-M   'P 1'
#
loop_
_entity.id
_entity.type
_entity.pdbx_description
1 polymer ?
#
loop_
_entity_poly.entity_id
_entity_poly.type
_entity_poly.pdbx_seq_one_letter_code
_entity_poly.pdbx_strand_id
1 'polypeptide(L)'
;MEEEEGDTGDPEFIKKQEQKRSELDEQLREYIAEWRLVRVKEQVELKKLKEKQAKRKIARADEEKATAERKKQEEERRVKEIEEKKIKDAEDKKQRLIDAEKKRQAMMAALKEQHKNKTTNFVIRKKALAASLTDAEMERTKTKEQLEEEKKIALSIRIKPLALDGLAIDKLKEKATELWDIIVKLETEKYDLEERMKRQEYDLKELKERQRQQLRHRALKKGLDPEALTGPHPPKIQLASKYERRVDIRSFDERQRLFQGGYDAVYLEQLEKTWKERMQEFMTRPRRRLPRWCGERPGKKPGDPETPEGEEETAKGDEIEVEDTVAVQPKEEIEEEDLEEEEVEVDEEEDDDDDDEDEE
;
A
#
# COMPACT_ATOMS: atom_id res chain seq x y z
N MET A 1 25.08 51.73 79.33
CA MET A 1 23.75 51.93 78.72
C MET A 1 24.02 52.47 77.34
N GLU A 2 24.13 51.57 76.37
CA GLU A 2 24.00 51.89 74.95
C GLU A 2 22.73 51.17 74.52
N GLU A 3 21.73 51.95 74.14
CA GLU A 3 20.40 51.50 73.72
C GLU A 3 20.50 50.95 72.30
N GLU A 4 20.00 49.72 72.10
CA GLU A 4 19.67 49.18 70.79
C GLU A 4 18.47 49.95 70.22
N GLU A 5 18.70 50.86 69.28
CA GLU A 5 17.63 51.36 68.40
C GLU A 5 17.47 50.40 67.22
N GLY A 6 16.51 49.48 67.36
CA GLY A 6 16.01 48.65 66.28
C GLY A 6 15.28 49.50 65.24
N ASP A 7 15.78 49.44 64.01
CA ASP A 7 15.16 49.95 62.78
C ASP A 7 13.82 49.25 62.51
N THR A 8 12.74 49.70 63.15
CA THR A 8 11.38 49.34 62.76
C THR A 8 10.89 50.37 61.75
N GLY A 9 11.03 50.04 60.47
CA GLY A 9 10.49 50.85 59.36
C GLY A 9 9.00 51.15 59.50
N ASP A 10 8.60 52.34 59.06
CA ASP A 10 7.26 52.92 59.18
C ASP A 10 6.12 51.94 58.77
N PRO A 11 5.18 51.59 59.67
CA PRO A 11 4.16 50.56 59.44
C PRO A 11 3.19 50.87 58.28
N GLU A 12 3.01 52.14 57.92
CA GLU A 12 2.23 52.56 56.75
C GLU A 12 2.93 52.19 55.42
N PHE A 13 4.27 52.26 55.39
CA PHE A 13 5.06 51.94 54.20
C PHE A 13 5.07 50.43 53.93
N ILE A 14 5.19 49.62 54.98
CA ILE A 14 5.14 48.15 54.90
C ILE A 14 3.76 47.70 54.38
N LYS A 15 2.66 48.26 54.92
CA LYS A 15 1.30 47.97 54.43
C LYS A 15 1.11 48.33 52.96
N LYS A 16 1.65 49.46 52.49
CA LYS A 16 1.57 49.87 51.08
C LYS A 16 2.40 48.96 50.18
N GLN A 17 3.53 48.44 50.67
CA GLN A 17 4.35 47.48 49.95
C GLN A 17 3.68 46.10 49.90
N GLU A 18 3.04 45.66 50.99
CA GLU A 18 2.24 44.43 51.04
C GLU A 18 1.02 44.51 50.11
N GLN A 19 0.31 45.64 50.07
CA GLN A 19 -0.80 45.87 49.13
C GLN A 19 -0.35 45.76 47.67
N LYS A 20 0.79 46.36 47.31
CA LYS A 20 1.35 46.24 45.95
C LYS A 20 1.77 44.81 45.61
N ARG A 21 2.29 44.05 46.59
CA ARG A 21 2.64 42.64 46.41
C ARG A 21 1.38 41.78 46.27
N SER A 22 0.35 42.02 47.06
CA SER A 22 -0.93 41.31 46.93
C SER A 22 -1.64 41.62 45.63
N GLU A 23 -1.62 42.87 45.15
CA GLU A 23 -2.16 43.26 43.84
C GLU A 23 -1.42 42.55 42.69
N LEU A 24 -0.09 42.44 42.76
CA LEU A 24 0.71 41.68 41.79
C LEU A 24 0.41 40.18 41.84
N ASP A 25 0.27 39.61 43.04
CA ASP A 25 -0.09 38.21 43.23
C ASP A 25 -1.51 37.91 42.71
N GLU A 26 -2.45 38.85 42.84
CA GLU A 26 -3.80 38.76 42.29
C GLU A 26 -3.78 38.80 40.76
N GLN A 27 -3.04 39.75 40.16
CA GLN A 27 -2.85 39.81 38.70
C GLN A 27 -2.21 38.54 38.15
N LEU A 28 -1.22 37.97 38.85
CA LEU A 28 -0.61 36.70 38.45
C LEU A 28 -1.59 35.53 38.56
N ARG A 29 -2.44 35.49 39.59
CA ARG A 29 -3.50 34.47 39.73
C ARG A 29 -4.53 34.57 38.62
N GLU A 30 -4.98 35.78 38.28
CA GLU A 30 -5.91 36.03 37.18
C GLU A 30 -5.30 35.61 35.84
N TYR A 31 -4.05 35.99 35.57
CA TYR A 31 -3.35 35.59 34.35
C TYR A 31 -3.19 34.06 34.24
N ILE A 32 -2.86 33.37 35.33
CA ILE A 32 -2.79 31.90 35.37
C ILE A 32 -4.16 31.27 35.12
N ALA A 33 -5.23 31.85 35.69
CA ALA A 33 -6.60 31.37 35.51
C ALA A 33 -7.07 31.55 34.06
N GLU A 34 -6.79 32.70 33.44
CA GLU A 34 -7.07 32.97 32.03
C GLU A 34 -6.31 32.00 31.11
N TRP A 35 -5.02 31.77 31.37
CA TRP A 35 -4.22 30.80 30.62
C TRP A 35 -4.78 29.39 30.70
N ARG A 36 -5.22 28.95 31.89
CA ARG A 36 -5.88 27.64 32.06
C ARG A 36 -7.18 27.58 31.28
N LEU A 37 -7.97 28.65 31.31
CA LEU A 37 -9.23 28.72 30.57
C LEU A 37 -9.00 28.63 29.05
N VAL A 38 -8.02 29.36 28.52
CA VAL A 38 -7.63 29.32 27.11
C VAL A 38 -7.18 27.90 26.73
N ARG A 39 -6.28 27.30 27.51
CA ARG A 39 -5.82 25.92 27.25
C ARG A 39 -6.95 24.91 27.28
N VAL A 40 -7.92 25.04 28.18
CA VAL A 40 -9.10 24.16 28.23
C VAL A 40 -9.98 24.36 26.99
N LYS A 41 -10.20 25.61 26.56
CA LYS A 41 -10.96 25.91 25.33
C LYS A 41 -10.28 25.29 24.10
N GLU A 42 -8.97 25.49 23.95
CA GLU A 42 -8.17 24.90 22.87
C GLU A 42 -8.22 23.36 22.88
N GLN A 43 -8.11 22.74 24.06
CA GLN A 43 -8.22 21.28 24.18
C GLN A 43 -9.61 20.76 23.78
N VAL A 44 -10.68 21.48 24.13
CA VAL A 44 -12.05 21.12 23.74
C VAL A 44 -12.24 21.27 22.24
N GLU A 45 -11.71 22.33 21.63
CA GLU A 45 -11.78 22.54 20.18
C GLU A 45 -10.97 21.48 19.41
N LEU A 46 -9.77 21.15 19.88
CA LEU A 46 -8.96 20.07 19.30
C LEU A 46 -9.68 18.71 19.39
N LYS A 47 -10.32 18.41 20.52
CA LYS A 47 -11.15 17.20 20.67
C LYS A 47 -12.32 17.19 19.67
N LYS A 48 -13.05 18.30 19.55
CA LYS A 48 -14.15 18.44 18.57
C LYS A 48 -13.68 18.27 17.13
N LEU A 49 -12.50 18.78 16.78
CA LEU A 49 -11.92 18.61 15.44
C LEU A 49 -11.52 17.16 15.17
N LYS A 50 -10.89 16.49 16.14
CA LYS A 50 -10.56 15.05 16.07
C LYS A 50 -11.82 14.20 15.95
N GLU A 51 -12.86 14.48 16.71
CA GLU A 51 -14.16 13.79 16.61
C GLU A 51 -14.82 14.00 15.24
N LYS A 52 -14.78 15.23 14.69
CA LYS A 52 -15.27 15.48 13.32
C LYS A 52 -14.48 14.72 12.27
N GLN A 53 -13.15 14.65 12.42
CA GLN A 53 -12.30 13.90 11.50
C GLN A 53 -12.55 12.39 11.60
N ALA A 54 -12.71 11.87 12.82
CA ALA A 54 -13.10 10.48 13.06
C ALA A 54 -14.48 10.17 12.44
N LYS A 55 -15.49 11.03 12.66
CA LYS A 55 -16.81 10.90 12.04
C LYS A 55 -16.75 10.91 10.51
N ARG A 56 -15.93 11.78 9.91
CA ARG A 56 -15.70 11.79 8.44
C ARG A 56 -14.98 10.55 7.93
N LYS A 57 -14.13 9.93 8.75
CA LYS A 57 -13.46 8.67 8.40
C LYS A 57 -14.46 7.51 8.43
N ILE A 58 -15.29 7.46 9.47
CA ILE A 58 -16.37 6.46 9.59
C ILE A 58 -17.38 6.62 8.46
N ALA A 59 -17.86 7.84 8.19
CA ALA A 59 -18.82 8.09 7.09
C ALA A 59 -18.27 7.69 5.72
N ARG A 60 -16.98 7.97 5.44
CA ARG A 60 -16.34 7.51 4.20
C ARG A 60 -16.22 5.98 4.14
N ALA A 61 -15.87 5.34 5.24
CA ALA A 61 -15.80 3.88 5.31
C ALA A 61 -17.19 3.24 5.14
N ASP A 62 -18.25 3.85 5.67
CA ASP A 62 -19.62 3.36 5.53
C ASP A 62 -20.16 3.59 4.10
N GLU A 63 -19.86 4.74 3.48
CA GLU A 63 -20.17 4.99 2.06
C GLU A 63 -19.43 4.01 1.13
N GLU A 64 -18.14 3.76 1.39
CA GLU A 64 -17.34 2.80 0.65
C GLU A 64 -17.87 1.37 0.81
N LYS A 65 -18.20 0.94 2.03
CA LYS A 65 -18.85 -0.35 2.29
C LYS A 65 -20.20 -0.48 1.59
N ALA A 66 -21.04 0.55 1.63
CA ALA A 66 -22.34 0.53 0.96
C ALA A 66 -22.20 0.44 -0.57
N THR A 67 -21.24 1.17 -1.16
CA THR A 67 -20.97 1.08 -2.60
C THR A 67 -20.36 -0.26 -3.00
N ALA A 68 -19.47 -0.82 -2.18
CA ALA A 68 -18.90 -2.16 -2.38
C ALA A 68 -19.98 -3.25 -2.26
N GLU A 69 -20.88 -3.16 -1.29
CA GLU A 69 -21.98 -4.10 -1.12
C GLU A 69 -22.98 -4.02 -2.29
N ARG A 70 -23.28 -2.81 -2.79
CA ARG A 70 -24.13 -2.64 -3.99
C ARG A 70 -23.47 -3.24 -5.24
N LYS A 71 -22.16 -3.02 -5.43
CA LYS A 71 -21.40 -3.63 -6.54
C LYS A 71 -21.37 -5.16 -6.42
N LYS A 72 -21.13 -5.69 -5.22
CA LYS A 72 -21.14 -7.14 -4.97
C LYS A 72 -22.52 -7.75 -5.25
N GLN A 73 -23.61 -7.09 -4.87
CA GLN A 73 -24.96 -7.56 -5.18
C GLN A 73 -25.28 -7.50 -6.69
N GLU A 74 -24.79 -6.49 -7.43
CA GLU A 74 -24.94 -6.40 -8.89
C GLU A 74 -24.10 -7.48 -9.61
N GLU A 75 -22.87 -7.73 -9.17
CA GLU A 75 -22.00 -8.80 -9.69
C GLU A 75 -22.56 -10.18 -9.37
N GLU A 76 -23.03 -10.43 -8.14
CA GLU A 76 -23.63 -11.71 -7.76
C GLU A 76 -24.93 -11.98 -8.55
N ARG A 77 -25.72 -10.95 -8.85
CA ARG A 77 -26.88 -11.08 -9.76
C ARG A 77 -26.46 -11.43 -11.18
N ARG A 78 -25.42 -10.77 -11.71
CA ARG A 78 -24.87 -11.10 -13.04
C ARG A 78 -24.30 -12.52 -13.11
N VAL A 79 -23.59 -12.95 -12.08
CA VAL A 79 -23.05 -14.32 -12.00
C VAL A 79 -24.18 -15.34 -11.93
N LYS A 80 -25.22 -15.12 -11.11
CA LYS A 80 -26.40 -15.98 -11.05
C LYS A 80 -27.14 -16.06 -12.39
N GLU A 81 -27.30 -14.93 -13.09
CA GLU A 81 -27.91 -14.92 -14.43
C GLU A 81 -27.06 -15.68 -15.47
N ILE A 82 -25.72 -15.58 -15.39
CA ILE A 82 -24.81 -16.32 -16.27
C ILE A 82 -24.82 -17.82 -15.94
N GLU A 83 -24.84 -18.19 -14.66
CA GLU A 83 -24.92 -19.58 -14.21
C GLU A 83 -26.27 -20.22 -14.57
N GLU A 84 -27.38 -19.53 -14.34
CA GLU A 84 -28.71 -20.00 -14.76
C GLU A 84 -28.81 -20.16 -16.28
N LYS A 85 -28.23 -19.23 -17.05
CA LYS A 85 -28.17 -19.34 -18.52
C LYS A 85 -27.27 -20.50 -18.95
N LYS A 86 -26.13 -20.72 -18.29
CA LYS A 86 -25.24 -21.89 -18.53
C LYS A 86 -25.92 -23.21 -18.19
N ILE A 87 -26.68 -23.28 -17.09
CA ILE A 87 -27.42 -24.48 -16.69
C ILE A 87 -28.53 -24.76 -17.72
N LYS A 88 -29.28 -23.73 -18.13
CA LYS A 88 -30.34 -23.86 -19.14
C LYS A 88 -29.80 -24.25 -20.52
N ASP A 89 -28.68 -23.67 -20.95
CA ASP A 89 -28.00 -24.04 -22.19
C ASP A 89 -27.41 -25.46 -22.12
N ALA A 90 -26.94 -25.91 -20.95
CA ALA A 90 -26.46 -27.27 -20.72
C ALA A 90 -27.62 -28.29 -20.71
N GLU A 91 -28.77 -27.94 -20.12
CA GLU A 91 -29.99 -28.75 -20.15
C GLU A 91 -30.56 -28.86 -21.56
N ASP A 92 -30.63 -27.75 -22.32
CA ASP A 92 -31.08 -27.76 -23.72
C ASP A 92 -30.12 -28.55 -24.63
N LYS A 93 -28.81 -28.45 -24.41
CA LYS A 93 -27.82 -29.30 -25.11
C LYS A 93 -27.97 -30.78 -24.73
N LYS A 94 -28.21 -31.09 -23.46
CA LYS A 94 -28.43 -32.46 -22.99
C LYS A 94 -29.72 -33.02 -23.57
N GLN A 95 -30.79 -32.24 -23.64
CA GLN A 95 -32.06 -32.62 -24.25
C GLN A 95 -31.90 -32.86 -25.75
N ARG A 96 -31.17 -31.99 -26.46
CA ARG A 96 -30.85 -32.17 -27.90
C ARG A 96 -29.98 -33.41 -28.15
N LEU A 97 -29.04 -33.72 -27.26
CA LEU A 97 -28.22 -34.92 -27.36
C LEU A 97 -29.04 -36.18 -27.06
N ILE A 98 -29.96 -36.15 -26.09
CA ILE A 98 -30.87 -37.26 -25.79
C ILE A 98 -31.84 -37.50 -26.96
N ASP A 99 -32.37 -36.44 -27.58
CA ASP A 99 -33.26 -36.56 -28.74
C ASP A 99 -32.49 -37.03 -29.99
N ALA A 100 -31.26 -36.55 -30.20
CA ALA A 100 -30.37 -37.02 -31.25
C ALA A 100 -29.91 -38.47 -31.02
N GLU A 101 -29.67 -38.86 -29.77
CA GLU A 101 -29.30 -40.22 -29.39
C GLU A 101 -30.49 -41.16 -29.54
N LYS A 102 -31.72 -40.77 -29.16
CA LYS A 102 -32.95 -41.52 -29.49
C LYS A 102 -33.13 -41.70 -30.99
N LYS A 103 -32.90 -40.66 -31.78
CA LYS A 103 -32.99 -40.71 -33.25
C LYS A 103 -31.90 -41.59 -33.86
N ARG A 104 -30.68 -41.50 -33.33
CA ARG A 104 -29.54 -42.33 -33.72
C ARG A 104 -29.70 -43.78 -33.26
N GLN A 105 -30.32 -44.04 -32.13
CA GLN A 105 -30.60 -45.38 -31.60
C GLN A 105 -31.75 -46.04 -32.37
N ALA A 106 -32.76 -45.28 -32.82
CA ALA A 106 -33.77 -45.75 -33.77
C ALA A 106 -33.16 -46.08 -35.14
N MET A 107 -32.25 -45.24 -35.65
CA MET A 107 -31.56 -45.47 -36.93
C MET A 107 -30.51 -46.58 -36.85
N MET A 108 -29.79 -46.71 -35.72
CA MET A 108 -28.87 -47.83 -35.44
C MET A 108 -29.63 -49.13 -35.17
N ALA A 109 -30.83 -49.11 -34.59
CA ALA A 109 -31.66 -50.31 -34.52
C ALA A 109 -32.03 -50.80 -35.93
N ALA A 110 -32.35 -49.88 -36.85
CA ALA A 110 -32.60 -50.19 -38.26
C ALA A 110 -31.33 -50.65 -39.04
N LEU A 111 -30.15 -50.11 -38.73
CA LEU A 111 -28.87 -50.51 -39.35
C LEU A 111 -28.22 -51.75 -38.71
N LYS A 112 -28.47 -52.02 -37.42
CA LYS A 112 -27.99 -53.19 -36.68
C LYS A 112 -28.72 -54.47 -37.11
N GLU A 113 -29.87 -54.34 -37.77
CA GLU A 113 -30.52 -55.43 -38.48
C GLU A 113 -29.81 -55.78 -39.82
N GLN A 114 -28.98 -54.87 -40.36
CA GLN A 114 -28.25 -55.08 -41.63
C GLN A 114 -26.72 -55.30 -41.50
N HIS A 115 -26.06 -54.92 -40.42
CA HIS A 115 -24.59 -55.01 -40.33
C HIS A 115 -24.08 -55.71 -39.05
N LYS A 116 -24.34 -57.03 -38.96
CA LYS A 116 -23.41 -57.95 -38.30
C LYS A 116 -22.18 -58.09 -39.20
N ASN A 117 -21.14 -57.29 -38.97
CA ASN A 117 -19.72 -57.68 -39.06
C ASN A 117 -18.81 -56.46 -39.18
N LYS A 118 -17.66 -56.59 -38.51
CA LYS A 118 -16.36 -55.92 -38.73
C LYS A 118 -15.99 -54.80 -37.74
N THR A 119 -14.98 -55.12 -36.93
CA THR A 119 -14.28 -54.33 -35.92
C THR A 119 -13.00 -53.75 -36.50
N THR A 120 -12.60 -52.54 -36.07
CA THR A 120 -11.19 -52.20 -35.73
C THR A 120 -11.07 -50.82 -35.07
N ASN A 121 -10.31 -50.79 -33.98
CA ASN A 121 -9.94 -49.68 -33.11
C ASN A 121 -8.75 -48.88 -33.65
N PHE A 122 -8.70 -47.55 -33.43
CA PHE A 122 -7.52 -46.79 -32.96
C PHE A 122 -7.93 -45.38 -32.48
N VAL A 123 -7.51 -45.01 -31.26
CA VAL A 123 -7.67 -43.66 -30.69
C VAL A 123 -6.30 -43.17 -30.25
N ILE A 124 -5.81 -42.11 -30.88
CA ILE A 124 -4.58 -41.39 -30.50
C ILE A 124 -4.96 -40.34 -29.47
N ARG A 125 -4.42 -40.44 -28.25
CA ARG A 125 -4.57 -39.42 -27.20
C ARG A 125 -3.56 -38.30 -27.46
N LYS A 126 -4.00 -37.14 -27.93
CA LYS A 126 -3.24 -35.89 -27.79
C LYS A 126 -3.36 -35.42 -26.34
N LYS A 127 -2.22 -35.30 -25.67
CA LYS A 127 -2.04 -34.88 -24.29
C LYS A 127 -2.44 -33.40 -24.16
N ALA A 128 -3.39 -33.12 -23.26
CA ALA A 128 -3.91 -31.79 -22.98
C ALA A 128 -2.87 -30.97 -22.18
N LEU A 129 -2.24 -30.00 -22.84
CA LEU A 129 -1.49 -28.93 -22.17
C LEU A 129 -2.35 -27.67 -21.96
N ALA A 130 -3.54 -27.61 -22.58
CA ALA A 130 -4.47 -26.47 -22.52
C ALA A 130 -5.41 -26.48 -21.30
N ALA A 131 -5.19 -27.36 -20.32
CA ALA A 131 -6.12 -27.56 -19.19
C ALA A 131 -5.71 -26.82 -17.91
N SER A 132 -4.59 -26.10 -17.92
CA SER A 132 -4.04 -25.44 -16.72
C SER A 132 -3.99 -23.92 -16.80
N LEU A 133 -4.30 -23.33 -17.95
CA LEU A 133 -4.38 -21.88 -18.12
C LEU A 133 -5.84 -21.48 -17.97
N THR A 134 -6.10 -20.45 -17.18
CA THR A 134 -7.43 -19.86 -17.10
C THR A 134 -7.83 -19.31 -18.48
N ASP A 135 -9.13 -19.26 -18.77
CA ASP A 135 -9.61 -18.74 -20.07
C ASP A 135 -9.06 -17.32 -20.36
N ALA A 136 -8.80 -16.52 -19.32
CA ALA A 136 -8.23 -15.18 -19.44
C ALA A 136 -6.73 -15.17 -19.77
N GLU A 137 -5.94 -16.11 -19.23
CA GLU A 137 -4.53 -16.28 -19.57
C GLU A 137 -4.36 -16.84 -20.99
N MET A 138 -5.26 -17.74 -21.39
CA MET A 138 -5.33 -18.24 -22.75
C MET A 138 -5.68 -17.14 -23.76
N GLU A 139 -6.50 -16.15 -23.41
CA GLU A 139 -6.80 -15.01 -24.29
C GLU A 139 -5.66 -14.00 -24.39
N ARG A 140 -4.88 -13.80 -23.33
CA ARG A 140 -3.70 -12.93 -23.34
C ARG A 140 -2.52 -13.49 -24.12
N THR A 141 -2.44 -14.81 -24.24
CA THR A 141 -1.38 -15.52 -24.99
C THR A 141 -1.74 -15.76 -26.46
N LYS A 142 -2.90 -15.29 -26.93
CA LYS A 142 -3.26 -15.36 -28.35
C LYS A 142 -2.40 -14.41 -29.15
N THR A 143 -1.82 -14.92 -30.24
CA THR A 143 -1.08 -14.07 -31.18
C THR A 143 -2.02 -13.09 -31.87
N LYS A 144 -1.47 -11.95 -32.31
CA LYS A 144 -2.21 -10.91 -33.04
C LYS A 144 -2.99 -11.47 -34.24
N GLU A 145 -2.39 -12.42 -34.97
CA GLU A 145 -3.03 -13.11 -36.09
C GLU A 145 -4.26 -13.93 -35.66
N GLN A 146 -4.19 -14.63 -34.52
CA GLN A 146 -5.34 -15.40 -34.00
C GLN A 146 -6.50 -14.49 -33.61
N LEU A 147 -6.21 -13.32 -33.02
CA LEU A 147 -7.25 -12.33 -32.69
C LEU A 147 -7.90 -11.73 -33.94
N GLU A 148 -7.12 -11.49 -35.01
CA GLU A 148 -7.64 -11.01 -36.28
C GLU A 148 -8.52 -12.05 -37.00
N GLU A 149 -8.13 -13.33 -36.96
CA GLU A 149 -8.94 -14.43 -37.47
C GLU A 149 -10.24 -14.61 -36.68
N GLU A 150 -10.18 -14.57 -35.34
CA GLU A 150 -11.36 -14.60 -34.49
C GLU A 150 -12.28 -13.40 -34.75
N LYS A 151 -11.72 -12.20 -34.94
CA LYS A 151 -12.48 -11.00 -35.34
C LYS A 151 -13.14 -11.18 -36.70
N LYS A 152 -12.44 -11.73 -37.69
CA LYS A 152 -12.98 -12.00 -39.03
C LYS A 152 -14.12 -13.02 -38.97
N ILE A 153 -13.97 -14.08 -38.19
CA ILE A 153 -15.02 -15.07 -37.96
C ILE A 153 -16.21 -14.42 -37.25
N ALA A 154 -15.98 -13.65 -36.19
CA ALA A 154 -17.04 -12.95 -35.46
C ALA A 154 -17.82 -11.97 -36.36
N LEU A 155 -17.11 -11.22 -37.21
CA LEU A 155 -17.73 -10.32 -38.19
C LEU A 155 -18.55 -11.10 -39.22
N SER A 156 -18.07 -12.26 -39.70
CA SER A 156 -18.82 -13.10 -40.64
C SER A 156 -20.13 -13.66 -40.04
N ILE A 157 -20.15 -13.90 -38.72
CA ILE A 157 -21.34 -14.37 -38.00
C ILE A 157 -22.33 -13.22 -37.78
N ARG A 158 -21.82 -12.03 -37.42
CA ARG A 158 -22.64 -10.83 -37.16
C ARG A 158 -23.19 -10.22 -38.45
N ILE A 159 -22.40 -10.20 -39.51
CA ILE A 159 -22.75 -9.67 -40.83
C ILE A 159 -23.09 -10.83 -41.75
N LYS A 160 -24.38 -11.18 -41.80
CA LYS A 160 -24.87 -12.21 -42.72
C LYS A 160 -24.79 -11.69 -44.17
N PRO A 161 -24.25 -12.47 -45.11
CA PRO A 161 -24.27 -12.10 -46.53
C PRO A 161 -25.69 -11.80 -47.01
N LEU A 162 -25.84 -10.72 -47.79
CA LEU A 162 -27.13 -10.30 -48.31
C LEU A 162 -27.50 -11.15 -49.54
N ALA A 163 -28.59 -11.91 -49.43
CA ALA A 163 -29.20 -12.59 -50.57
C ALA A 163 -30.31 -11.70 -51.14
N LEU A 164 -30.00 -10.96 -52.21
CA LEU A 164 -30.93 -10.02 -52.85
C LEU A 164 -31.58 -10.56 -54.13
N ASP A 165 -31.10 -11.68 -54.65
CA ASP A 165 -31.55 -12.25 -55.93
C ASP A 165 -32.99 -12.79 -55.84
N GLY A 166 -33.84 -12.37 -56.76
CA GLY A 166 -35.23 -12.83 -56.88
C GLY A 166 -36.21 -12.23 -55.85
N LEU A 167 -35.81 -11.22 -55.07
CA LEU A 167 -36.74 -10.51 -54.19
C LEU A 167 -37.61 -9.51 -54.96
N ALA A 168 -38.90 -9.45 -54.61
CA ALA A 168 -39.83 -8.43 -55.12
C ALA A 168 -39.54 -7.06 -54.49
N ILE A 169 -39.95 -5.99 -55.16
CA ILE A 169 -39.68 -4.59 -54.77
C ILE A 169 -40.11 -4.29 -53.33
N ASP A 170 -41.26 -4.79 -52.89
CA ASP A 170 -41.76 -4.53 -51.54
C ASP A 170 -40.88 -5.20 -50.47
N LYS A 171 -40.41 -6.43 -50.73
CA LYS A 171 -39.47 -7.14 -49.84
C LYS A 171 -38.09 -6.47 -49.80
N LEU A 172 -37.66 -5.86 -50.91
CA LEU A 172 -36.42 -5.08 -50.94
C LEU A 172 -36.53 -3.82 -50.08
N LYS A 173 -37.69 -3.15 -50.07
CA LYS A 173 -37.95 -2.00 -49.19
C LYS A 173 -37.95 -2.40 -47.72
N GLU A 174 -38.61 -3.51 -47.36
CA GLU A 174 -38.58 -4.05 -45.99
C GLU A 174 -37.15 -4.37 -45.55
N LYS A 175 -36.36 -5.03 -46.40
CA LYS A 175 -34.94 -5.31 -46.12
C LYS A 175 -34.10 -4.05 -45.94
N ALA A 176 -34.35 -3.01 -46.72
CA ALA A 176 -33.66 -1.73 -46.56
C ALA A 176 -34.00 -1.07 -45.20
N THR A 177 -35.26 -1.11 -44.77
CA THR A 177 -35.65 -0.60 -43.45
C THR A 177 -35.07 -1.42 -42.31
N GLU A 178 -35.03 -2.75 -42.42
CA GLU A 178 -34.41 -3.63 -41.41
C GLU A 178 -32.91 -3.34 -41.26
N LEU A 179 -32.20 -3.18 -42.39
CA LEU A 179 -30.76 -2.85 -42.37
C LEU A 179 -30.51 -1.48 -41.77
N TRP A 180 -31.36 -0.50 -42.08
CA TRP A 180 -31.27 0.84 -41.51
C TRP A 180 -31.43 0.81 -39.99
N ASP A 181 -32.45 0.11 -39.47
CA ASP A 181 -32.65 -0.04 -38.02
C ASP A 181 -31.47 -0.75 -37.33
N ILE A 182 -30.87 -1.75 -37.98
CA ILE A 182 -29.67 -2.43 -37.48
C ILE A 182 -28.48 -1.46 -37.45
N ILE A 183 -28.25 -0.70 -38.52
CA ILE A 183 -27.16 0.28 -38.59
C ILE A 183 -27.30 1.32 -37.47
N VAL A 184 -28.49 1.87 -37.25
CA VAL A 184 -28.73 2.84 -36.17
C VAL A 184 -28.40 2.25 -34.81
N LYS A 185 -28.83 1.01 -34.53
CA LYS A 185 -28.48 0.31 -33.28
C LYS A 185 -26.97 0.10 -33.13
N LEU A 186 -26.29 -0.37 -34.18
CA LEU A 186 -24.85 -0.58 -34.17
C LEU A 186 -24.07 0.72 -33.94
N GLU A 187 -24.51 1.83 -34.53
CA GLU A 187 -23.86 3.12 -34.35
C GLU A 187 -24.04 3.66 -32.92
N THR A 188 -25.22 3.43 -32.32
CA THR A 188 -25.43 3.76 -30.89
C THR A 188 -24.58 2.89 -29.96
N GLU A 189 -24.48 1.58 -30.23
CA GLU A 189 -23.62 0.67 -29.45
C GLU A 189 -22.14 1.06 -29.58
N LYS A 190 -21.70 1.44 -30.78
CA LYS A 190 -20.34 1.89 -31.04
C LYS A 190 -20.02 3.16 -30.25
N TYR A 191 -20.92 4.15 -30.26
CA TYR A 191 -20.74 5.38 -29.48
C TYR A 191 -20.58 5.10 -27.98
N ASP A 192 -21.43 4.24 -27.41
CA ASP A 192 -21.35 3.87 -25.98
C ASP A 192 -20.04 3.13 -25.65
N LEU A 193 -19.54 2.30 -26.56
CA LEU A 193 -18.26 1.60 -26.41
C LEU A 193 -17.07 2.56 -26.52
N GLU A 194 -17.12 3.52 -27.45
CA GLU A 194 -16.08 4.55 -27.59
C GLU A 194 -15.98 5.44 -26.35
N GLU A 195 -17.12 5.87 -25.79
CA GLU A 195 -17.14 6.64 -24.54
C GLU A 195 -16.61 5.82 -23.35
N ARG A 196 -16.94 4.52 -23.28
CA ARG A 196 -16.37 3.62 -22.27
C ARG A 196 -14.86 3.48 -22.42
N MET A 197 -14.36 3.31 -23.64
CA MET A 197 -12.94 3.22 -23.94
C MET A 197 -12.20 4.49 -23.53
N LYS A 198 -12.71 5.69 -23.87
CA LYS A 198 -12.13 6.97 -23.42
C LYS A 198 -12.04 7.07 -21.90
N ARG A 199 -13.06 6.60 -21.19
CA ARG A 199 -13.07 6.58 -19.73
C ARG A 199 -12.01 5.63 -19.17
N GLN A 200 -11.89 4.43 -19.74
CA GLN A 200 -10.85 3.47 -19.35
C GLN A 200 -9.45 3.99 -19.63
N GLU A 201 -9.24 4.66 -20.77
CA GLU A 201 -7.97 5.31 -21.09
C GLU A 201 -7.61 6.43 -20.10
N TYR A 202 -8.60 7.21 -19.67
CA TYR A 202 -8.40 8.22 -18.64
C TYR A 202 -8.00 7.58 -17.30
N ASP A 203 -8.73 6.55 -16.87
CA ASP A 203 -8.42 5.82 -15.64
C ASP A 203 -7.01 5.19 -15.70
N LEU A 204 -6.63 4.60 -16.83
CA LEU A 204 -5.28 4.06 -17.05
C LEU A 204 -4.20 5.15 -17.02
N LYS A 205 -4.44 6.32 -17.62
CA LYS A 205 -3.51 7.47 -17.56
C LYS A 205 -3.32 7.95 -16.12
N GLU A 206 -4.40 8.04 -15.34
CA GLU A 206 -4.34 8.43 -13.94
C GLU A 206 -3.58 7.40 -13.09
N LEU A 207 -3.83 6.09 -13.30
CA LEU A 207 -3.13 5.02 -12.61
C LEU A 207 -1.63 5.02 -12.93
N LYS A 208 -1.25 5.19 -14.21
CA LYS A 208 0.15 5.30 -14.63
C LYS A 208 0.84 6.50 -13.99
N GLU A 209 0.17 7.65 -13.91
CA GLU A 209 0.74 8.84 -13.26
C GLU A 209 0.87 8.64 -11.73
N ARG A 210 -0.10 8.01 -11.07
CA ARG A 210 0.00 7.64 -9.65
C ARG A 210 1.16 6.67 -9.40
N GLN A 211 1.33 5.66 -10.25
CA GLN A 211 2.46 4.74 -10.20
C GLN A 211 3.78 5.49 -10.38
N ARG A 212 3.87 6.39 -11.37
CA ARG A 212 5.05 7.23 -11.60
C ARG A 212 5.39 8.10 -10.39
N GLN A 213 4.40 8.67 -9.71
CA GLN A 213 4.60 9.44 -8.48
C GLN A 213 5.09 8.57 -7.32
N GLN A 214 4.54 7.36 -7.17
CA GLN A 214 5.03 6.40 -6.17
C GLN A 214 6.48 5.99 -6.43
N LEU A 215 6.83 5.71 -7.69
CA LEU A 215 8.21 5.38 -8.09
C LEU A 215 9.17 6.55 -7.87
N ARG A 216 8.76 7.79 -8.20
CA ARG A 216 9.52 9.01 -7.89
C ARG A 216 9.77 9.19 -6.40
N HIS A 217 8.74 9.01 -5.57
CA HIS A 217 8.88 9.12 -4.13
C HIS A 217 9.75 7.99 -3.54
N ARG A 218 9.65 6.77 -4.09
CA ARG A 218 10.52 5.64 -3.74
C ARG A 218 11.98 5.92 -4.13
N ALA A 219 12.21 6.51 -5.31
CA ALA A 219 13.54 6.91 -5.75
C ALA A 219 14.15 7.98 -4.83
N LEU A 220 13.39 9.03 -4.50
CA LEU A 220 13.80 10.07 -3.56
C LEU A 220 14.12 9.51 -2.17
N LYS A 221 13.30 8.58 -1.65
CA LYS A 221 13.57 7.89 -0.38
C LYS A 221 14.85 7.05 -0.40
N LYS A 222 15.17 6.46 -1.56
CA LYS A 222 16.42 5.71 -1.77
C LYS A 222 17.62 6.62 -2.08
N GLY A 223 17.45 7.94 -2.07
CA GLY A 223 18.50 8.90 -2.45
C GLY A 223 18.89 8.87 -3.93
N LEU A 224 18.07 8.23 -4.77
CA LEU A 224 18.22 8.21 -6.21
C LEU A 224 17.53 9.43 -6.85
N ASP A 225 17.90 9.72 -8.10
CA ASP A 225 17.24 10.74 -8.91
C ASP A 225 15.73 10.42 -9.04
N PRO A 226 14.81 11.40 -8.90
CA PRO A 226 13.37 11.18 -9.03
C PRO A 226 12.96 10.35 -10.27
N GLU A 227 13.67 10.43 -11.39
CA GLU A 227 13.32 9.67 -12.61
C GLU A 227 14.06 8.33 -12.75
N ALA A 228 14.93 7.98 -11.80
CA ALA A 228 15.77 6.80 -11.90
C ALA A 228 14.98 5.48 -11.91
N LEU A 229 13.78 5.46 -11.31
CA LEU A 229 12.94 4.27 -11.23
C LEU A 229 11.74 4.33 -12.20
N THR A 230 11.64 5.36 -13.04
CA THR A 230 10.53 5.52 -14.00
C THR A 230 10.87 5.07 -15.42
N GLY A 231 12.13 4.68 -15.66
CA GLY A 231 12.58 4.20 -16.96
C GLY A 231 12.24 2.72 -17.19
N PRO A 232 12.34 2.24 -18.45
CA PRO A 232 12.12 0.83 -18.81
C PRO A 232 13.13 -0.12 -18.16
N HIS A 233 14.32 0.41 -17.81
CA HIS A 233 15.39 -0.37 -17.20
C HIS A 233 15.61 0.07 -15.75
N PRO A 234 16.01 -0.84 -14.85
CA PRO A 234 16.33 -0.50 -13.47
C PRO A 234 17.45 0.55 -13.40
N PRO A 235 17.47 1.39 -12.34
CA PRO A 235 18.47 2.45 -12.21
C PRO A 235 19.88 1.87 -12.16
N LYS A 236 20.79 2.50 -12.93
CA LYS A 236 22.22 2.13 -12.94
C LYS A 236 22.82 2.33 -11.54
N ILE A 237 23.51 1.31 -11.05
CA ILE A 237 24.23 1.36 -9.78
C ILE A 237 25.42 2.31 -9.93
N GLN A 238 25.53 3.30 -9.04
CA GLN A 238 26.72 4.15 -9.00
C GLN A 238 27.88 3.35 -8.40
N LEU A 239 29.05 3.33 -9.02
CA LEU A 239 30.24 2.64 -8.50
C LEU A 239 31.28 3.60 -7.90
N ALA A 240 30.98 4.90 -7.96
CA ALA A 240 31.81 5.96 -7.43
C ALA A 240 30.91 7.16 -7.08
N SER A 241 31.30 7.93 -6.07
CA SER A 241 30.63 9.19 -5.74
C SER A 241 30.95 10.24 -6.80
N LYS A 242 29.98 11.10 -7.15
CA LYS A 242 30.21 12.26 -8.03
C LYS A 242 31.19 13.29 -7.41
N TYR A 243 31.43 13.21 -6.11
CA TYR A 243 32.37 14.07 -5.38
C TYR A 243 33.73 13.38 -5.13
N GLU A 244 33.91 12.16 -5.63
CA GLU A 244 35.16 11.40 -5.52
C GLU A 244 36.24 12.10 -6.37
N ARG A 245 37.28 12.63 -5.70
CA ARG A 245 38.40 13.31 -6.39
C ARG A 245 39.61 12.40 -6.59
N ARG A 246 39.60 11.20 -6.03
CA ARG A 246 40.67 10.20 -6.14
C ARG A 246 40.12 8.97 -6.82
N VAL A 247 40.97 8.25 -7.55
CA VAL A 247 40.56 6.97 -8.12
C VAL A 247 40.37 5.99 -6.97
N ASP A 248 39.15 5.45 -6.84
CA ASP A 248 38.86 4.44 -5.85
C ASP A 248 39.66 3.16 -6.16
N ILE A 249 40.50 2.76 -5.21
CA ILE A 249 41.40 1.60 -5.31
C ILE A 249 40.74 0.29 -4.88
N ARG A 250 39.51 0.34 -4.37
CA ARG A 250 38.73 -0.85 -3.98
C ARG A 250 38.31 -1.67 -5.20
N SER A 251 38.11 -2.97 -5.00
CA SER A 251 37.68 -3.89 -6.05
C SER A 251 36.28 -3.55 -6.59
N PHE A 252 35.92 -4.02 -7.78
CA PHE A 252 34.58 -3.79 -8.36
C PHE A 252 33.46 -4.26 -7.42
N ASP A 253 33.55 -5.50 -6.92
CA ASP A 253 32.55 -6.09 -6.02
C ASP A 253 32.41 -5.31 -4.71
N GLU A 254 33.52 -4.81 -4.17
CA GLU A 254 33.55 -4.03 -2.93
C GLU A 254 32.89 -2.66 -3.14
N ARG A 255 33.19 -1.98 -4.26
CA ARG A 255 32.51 -0.73 -4.64
C ARG A 255 31.03 -0.96 -4.89
N GLN A 256 30.65 -2.00 -5.61
CA GLN A 256 29.26 -2.35 -5.87
C GLN A 256 28.49 -2.55 -4.56
N ARG A 257 29.02 -3.33 -3.61
CA ARG A 257 28.39 -3.53 -2.30
C ARG A 257 28.25 -2.23 -1.51
N LEU A 258 29.29 -1.41 -1.48
CA LEU A 258 29.28 -0.11 -0.79
C LEU A 258 28.18 0.82 -1.31
N PHE A 259 28.03 0.93 -2.63
CA PHE A 259 27.04 1.81 -3.24
C PHE A 259 25.64 1.20 -3.38
N GLN A 260 25.48 -0.10 -3.11
CA GLN A 260 24.19 -0.79 -3.01
C GLN A 260 23.71 -0.88 -1.55
N GLY A 261 23.84 0.22 -0.80
CA GLY A 261 23.39 0.31 0.61
C GLY A 261 24.41 -0.18 1.64
N GLY A 262 25.57 -0.70 1.24
CA GLY A 262 26.64 -1.10 2.16
C GLY A 262 27.25 0.09 2.92
N TYR A 263 27.26 1.29 2.34
CA TYR A 263 27.74 2.50 3.02
C TYR A 263 26.91 2.84 4.26
N ASP A 264 25.58 2.70 4.19
CA ASP A 264 24.69 2.97 5.33
C ASP A 264 24.96 1.97 6.47
N ALA A 265 25.21 0.70 6.13
CA ALA A 265 25.62 -0.31 7.11
C ALA A 265 26.96 0.04 7.77
N VAL A 266 27.97 0.43 6.98
CA VAL A 266 29.28 0.86 7.50
C VAL A 266 29.15 2.11 8.37
N TYR A 267 28.31 3.07 7.97
CA TYR A 267 28.07 4.28 8.74
C TYR A 267 27.37 4.00 10.07
N LEU A 268 26.35 3.13 10.07
CA LEU A 268 25.67 2.67 11.28
C LEU A 268 26.62 1.93 12.22
N GLU A 269 27.45 1.01 11.70
CA GLU A 269 28.44 0.29 12.49
C GLU A 269 29.46 1.26 13.12
N GLN A 270 29.91 2.26 12.37
CA GLN A 270 30.81 3.30 12.88
C GLN A 270 30.13 4.15 13.98
N LEU A 271 28.86 4.51 13.79
CA LEU A 271 28.05 5.20 14.79
C LEU A 271 27.92 4.38 16.07
N GLU A 272 27.58 3.09 15.94
CA GLU A 272 27.43 2.18 17.07
C GLU A 272 28.77 2.00 17.81
N LYS A 273 29.88 1.87 17.07
CA LYS A 273 31.22 1.81 17.63
C LYS A 273 31.55 3.08 18.42
N THR A 274 31.36 4.26 17.84
CA THR A 274 31.63 5.53 18.55
C THR A 274 30.72 5.72 19.77
N TRP A 275 29.48 5.25 19.71
CA TRP A 275 28.58 5.24 20.85
C TRP A 275 29.07 4.28 21.95
N LYS A 276 29.47 3.05 21.60
CA LYS A 276 30.02 2.06 22.53
C LYS A 276 31.28 2.60 23.22
N GLU A 277 32.20 3.19 22.46
CA GLU A 277 33.41 3.82 22.98
C GLU A 277 33.08 4.95 23.97
N ARG A 278 32.18 5.87 23.59
CA ARG A 278 31.74 6.96 24.49
C ARG A 278 31.02 6.46 25.73
N MET A 279 30.23 5.39 25.60
CA MET A 279 29.51 4.79 26.72
C MET A 279 30.47 4.10 27.67
N GLN A 280 31.47 3.38 27.15
CA GLN A 280 32.54 2.79 27.96
C GLN A 280 33.35 3.86 28.68
N GLU A 281 33.70 4.97 28.01
CA GLU A 281 34.37 6.10 28.65
C GLU A 281 33.50 6.73 29.74
N PHE A 282 32.19 6.86 29.50
CA PHE A 282 31.26 7.38 30.50
C PHE A 282 31.11 6.46 31.72
N MET A 283 31.03 5.14 31.51
CA MET A 283 30.91 4.15 32.60
C MET A 283 32.18 4.04 33.42
N THR A 284 33.35 4.17 32.78
CA THR A 284 34.66 4.09 33.44
C THR A 284 35.09 5.42 34.07
N ARG A 285 34.39 6.52 33.78
CA ARG A 285 34.71 7.85 34.31
C ARG A 285 34.54 7.88 35.83
N PRO A 286 35.54 8.34 36.60
CA PRO A 286 35.38 8.57 38.02
C PRO A 286 34.28 9.62 38.25
N ARG A 287 33.23 9.23 38.97
CA ARG A 287 32.16 10.16 39.38
C ARG A 287 32.74 11.21 40.33
N ARG A 288 33.14 12.35 39.78
CA ARG A 288 33.48 13.54 40.58
C ARG A 288 32.23 13.93 41.37
N ARG A 289 32.30 13.76 42.69
CA ARG A 289 31.33 14.40 43.59
C ARG A 289 31.44 15.90 43.35
N LEU A 290 30.29 16.58 43.24
CA LEU A 290 30.24 18.04 43.17
C LEU A 290 31.09 18.59 44.32
N PRO A 291 31.97 19.59 44.07
CA PRO A 291 32.67 20.27 45.14
C PRO A 291 31.66 20.69 46.21
N ARG A 292 31.99 20.50 47.49
CA ARG A 292 31.18 21.00 48.61
C ARG A 292 31.19 22.53 48.56
N TRP A 293 30.32 23.12 47.76
CA TRP A 293 30.04 24.54 47.78
C TRP A 293 29.03 24.79 48.91
N CYS A 294 29.46 25.58 49.90
CA CYS A 294 28.75 25.88 51.15
C CYS A 294 28.39 24.64 51.96
N GLY A 295 29.29 24.12 52.82
CA GLY A 295 29.06 23.40 54.11
C GLY A 295 27.96 22.33 54.30
N GLU A 296 26.90 22.33 53.51
CA GLU A 296 25.66 21.60 53.63
C GLU A 296 25.33 20.99 52.28
N ARG A 297 25.03 19.70 52.32
CA ARG A 297 24.57 18.93 51.17
C ARG A 297 23.21 19.50 50.75
N PRO A 298 22.99 19.85 49.47
CA PRO A 298 21.66 20.20 48.99
C PRO A 298 20.69 19.05 49.31
N GLY A 299 19.81 19.26 50.30
CA GLY A 299 18.89 18.26 50.82
C GLY A 299 18.91 18.05 52.35
N LYS A 300 19.87 18.60 53.11
CA LYS A 300 19.80 18.56 54.59
C LYS A 300 18.93 19.71 55.10
N LYS A 301 17.84 19.41 55.80
CA LYS A 301 17.00 20.41 56.47
C LYS A 301 17.59 20.76 57.84
N PRO A 302 17.38 21.99 58.37
CA PRO A 302 17.84 22.35 59.70
C PRO A 302 17.16 21.42 60.73
N GLY A 303 17.97 20.65 61.48
CA GLY A 303 17.49 19.80 62.58
C GLY A 303 17.70 18.29 62.46
N ASP A 304 18.29 17.77 61.37
CA ASP A 304 18.68 16.35 61.33
C ASP A 304 19.95 16.09 62.14
N PRO A 305 20.01 15.03 62.98
CA PRO A 305 21.13 14.78 63.89
C PRO A 305 22.45 14.64 63.13
N GLU A 306 23.53 15.14 63.75
CA GLU A 306 24.90 14.97 63.25
C GLU A 306 25.19 13.48 63.14
N THR A 307 25.35 13.00 61.90
CA THR A 307 25.84 11.65 61.64
C THR A 307 27.28 11.60 62.14
N PRO A 308 27.60 10.72 63.10
CA PRO A 308 28.87 10.77 63.83
C PRO A 308 30.07 10.65 62.88
N GLU A 309 30.99 11.59 63.07
CA GLU A 309 32.29 11.73 62.43
C GLU A 309 33.21 10.57 62.89
N GLY A 310 33.05 9.37 62.32
CA GLY A 310 33.81 8.20 62.76
C GLY A 310 33.75 6.90 61.93
N GLU A 311 33.06 6.85 60.79
CA GLU A 311 33.06 5.66 59.90
C GLU A 311 33.81 5.89 58.57
N GLU A 312 34.77 6.82 58.53
CA GLU A 312 35.82 6.82 57.51
C GLU A 312 36.95 5.91 57.98
N GLU A 313 36.82 4.61 57.70
CA GLU A 313 37.88 3.65 57.40
C GLU A 313 37.37 2.25 57.73
N THR A 314 36.91 1.52 56.71
CA THR A 314 36.96 0.06 56.51
C THR A 314 35.74 -0.42 55.70
N ALA A 315 35.92 -1.58 55.03
CA ALA A 315 35.03 -2.25 54.08
C ALA A 315 35.16 -1.70 52.64
N LYS A 316 36.15 -2.14 51.83
CA LYS A 316 36.31 -3.50 51.27
C LYS A 316 34.96 -4.16 51.00
N GLY A 317 34.74 -4.45 49.72
CA GLY A 317 33.47 -4.94 49.21
C GLY A 317 33.01 -6.23 49.86
N ASP A 318 31.71 -6.39 49.85
CA ASP A 318 31.03 -7.65 49.60
C ASP A 318 29.70 -7.34 48.91
N GLU A 319 29.32 -8.26 48.03
CA GLU A 319 28.07 -8.30 47.27
C GLU A 319 26.86 -8.10 48.18
N ILE A 320 25.92 -7.29 47.70
CA ILE A 320 24.51 -7.45 48.08
C ILE A 320 23.77 -7.63 46.75
N GLU A 321 23.53 -8.90 46.41
CA GLU A 321 22.41 -9.30 45.56
C GLU A 321 21.13 -8.71 46.19
N VAL A 322 20.47 -7.83 45.46
CA VAL A 322 19.07 -7.49 45.72
C VAL A 322 18.30 -7.87 44.47
N GLU A 323 17.55 -8.96 44.62
CA GLU A 323 16.52 -9.47 43.71
C GLU A 323 15.78 -8.34 42.98
N ASP A 324 15.93 -8.33 41.66
CA ASP A 324 15.14 -7.53 40.75
C ASP A 324 13.75 -8.17 40.62
N THR A 325 12.87 -7.88 41.58
CA THR A 325 11.45 -8.21 41.50
C THR A 325 10.61 -6.95 41.57
N VAL A 326 10.53 -6.19 40.47
CA VAL A 326 9.33 -5.41 40.14
C VAL A 326 9.02 -5.56 38.66
N ALA A 327 7.98 -6.35 38.41
CA ALA A 327 7.36 -6.64 37.14
C ALA A 327 7.11 -5.38 36.28
N VAL A 328 7.82 -5.30 35.15
CA VAL A 328 7.45 -4.43 34.03
C VAL A 328 6.42 -5.19 33.21
N GLN A 329 5.16 -4.75 33.27
CA GLN A 329 4.11 -5.27 32.41
C GLN A 329 4.39 -4.93 30.94
N PRO A 330 4.03 -5.83 30.01
CA PRO A 330 4.43 -5.78 28.61
C PRO A 330 3.67 -4.67 27.89
N LYS A 331 4.40 -3.84 27.14
CA LYS A 331 3.82 -2.92 26.18
C LYS A 331 3.67 -3.72 24.89
N GLU A 332 2.41 -3.95 24.51
CA GLU A 332 1.95 -4.73 23.37
C GLU A 332 2.83 -4.57 22.13
N GLU A 333 3.24 -5.74 21.63
CA GLU A 333 3.69 -6.00 20.27
C GLU A 333 2.76 -5.31 19.27
N ILE A 334 3.33 -4.46 18.43
CA ILE A 334 2.73 -4.15 17.16
C ILE A 334 3.16 -5.31 16.26
N GLU A 335 2.20 -6.15 15.89
CA GLU A 335 2.35 -7.22 14.91
C GLU A 335 3.13 -6.72 13.69
N GLU A 336 4.31 -7.31 13.48
CA GLU A 336 4.92 -7.41 12.16
C GLU A 336 3.99 -8.32 11.34
N GLU A 337 3.05 -7.71 10.60
CA GLU A 337 2.42 -8.39 9.48
C GLU A 337 3.49 -8.60 8.40
N ASP A 338 3.89 -9.87 8.30
CA ASP A 338 4.54 -10.55 7.18
C ASP A 338 4.27 -9.84 5.85
N LEU A 339 5.26 -9.11 5.35
CA LEU A 339 5.31 -8.70 3.95
C LEU A 339 5.82 -9.91 3.18
N GLU A 340 4.89 -10.79 2.79
CA GLU A 340 5.12 -11.80 1.77
C GLU A 340 5.80 -11.15 0.56
N GLU A 341 7.02 -11.60 0.29
CA GLU A 341 7.76 -11.33 -0.94
C GLU A 341 6.95 -11.90 -2.11
N GLU A 342 6.16 -11.06 -2.77
CA GLU A 342 5.59 -11.38 -4.08
C GLU A 342 6.74 -11.26 -5.11
N GLU A 343 7.32 -12.40 -5.48
CA GLU A 343 8.19 -12.56 -6.64
C GLU A 343 7.48 -11.99 -7.87
N VAL A 344 7.91 -10.82 -8.32
CA VAL A 344 7.55 -10.31 -9.64
C VAL A 344 8.45 -11.03 -10.65
N GLU A 345 7.93 -12.10 -11.25
CA GLU A 345 8.47 -12.63 -12.50
C GLU A 345 8.49 -11.48 -13.53
N VAL A 346 9.69 -11.15 -13.99
CA VAL A 346 9.93 -10.21 -15.07
C VAL A 346 9.66 -10.97 -16.36
N ASP A 347 8.51 -10.70 -16.97
CA ASP A 347 8.19 -11.13 -18.33
C ASP A 347 9.10 -10.35 -19.29
N GLU A 348 10.05 -11.05 -19.89
CA GLU A 348 10.90 -10.54 -20.98
C GLU A 348 10.03 -10.48 -22.25
N GLU A 349 9.34 -9.36 -22.48
CA GLU A 349 8.86 -9.05 -23.82
C GLU A 349 10.05 -8.51 -24.65
N GLU A 350 10.58 -9.39 -25.51
CA GLU A 350 11.38 -9.02 -26.69
C GLU A 350 10.48 -8.21 -27.64
N ASP A 351 10.61 -6.88 -27.61
CA ASP A 351 10.15 -6.02 -28.70
C ASP A 351 11.13 -6.16 -29.88
N ASP A 352 10.78 -7.03 -30.82
CA ASP A 352 11.30 -7.02 -32.19
C ASP A 352 10.75 -5.78 -32.92
N ASP A 353 11.56 -4.71 -32.93
CA ASP A 353 11.39 -3.59 -33.86
C ASP A 353 11.85 -4.03 -35.27
N ASP A 354 10.93 -4.62 -36.04
CA ASP A 354 11.01 -4.68 -37.50
C ASP A 354 10.70 -3.28 -38.07
N ASP A 355 11.76 -2.50 -38.28
CA ASP A 355 11.75 -1.26 -39.05
C ASP A 355 11.97 -1.63 -40.54
N ASP A 356 10.88 -1.99 -41.21
CA ASP A 356 10.80 -2.11 -42.67
C ASP A 356 9.68 -1.21 -43.20
N GLU A 357 9.91 -0.66 -44.39
CA GLU A 357 9.06 0.20 -45.24
C GLU A 357 9.29 1.73 -45.09
N ASP A 358 9.65 2.51 -46.12
CA ASP A 358 9.56 2.27 -47.57
C ASP A 358 10.45 3.22 -48.38
N GLU A 359 11.03 2.67 -49.46
CA GLU A 359 11.41 3.41 -50.65
C GLU A 359 10.16 3.70 -51.50
N GLU A 360 9.88 4.97 -51.78
CA GLU A 360 9.30 5.43 -53.05
C GLU A 360 9.77 6.85 -53.41
#